data_AF-A0A3L7NNJ2-F1
#
_entry.id   AF-A0A3L7NNJ2-F1
#
_cell.length_a   1.000
_cell.length_b   1.000
_cell.length_c   1.000
_cell.angle_alpha   90.00
_cell.angle_beta   90.00
_cell.angle_gamma   90.00
#
_symmetry.space_group_name_H-M   'P 1'
#
loop_
_entity.id
_entity.type
_entity.pdbx_description
1 polymer ?
#
loop_
_entity_poly.entity_id
_entity_poly.type
_entity_poly.pdbx_seq_one_letter_code
_entity_poly.pdbx_strand_id
1 'polypeptide(L)'
;MIRCRPSLLPCAALWALSLCAGLLGLAGLSAARAQDAVPPAPAANLAALTRWVIAADYTNDGGQLLTSGGESLLYRPGDATIWNPSDGNRAGELAGHPTAVWAIKASGDGKLAATAGYDGLVKLWDLPGRALKADLKKHKGWVRSLDFSPDGTKLATAGEDGTVVVWDTANNNEVRTIAAHGGPVTSIAFSPDGATLATGGGDKIVKLWDVAGGTEKGKLEGHGDSLWAVAYSPDGSKLATAGADRLVKIWNTADSKEHGTLAGHKDWVTSIAFTPDNTRLATASLDGAVKFWDVATKAEQFGPAHPEGVAKSSVWCLAVAPDGKTMFVGSHTGGRIVPVPEPQLVPLPPPPAPAVPVLVALVPSEFASSAGATAAIAADGVVVVTGNLAKDSYTLKAVVPAGGAVKAVKLDALADPSLPAMGPGRAGNGNLVVSRFALNSGAPGAADAPNAVKFATAKADFEQGGYEAAATLDDNPESGWAISPEVGKDHSVMFELAPDVVLPAGSVLLFTIDQQFADGTHNLGKFRISLLQDPPAPAK
;
A
#
# COMPACT_ATOMS: atom_id res chain seq x y z
N MET A 1 -9.18 50.15 19.85
CA MET A 1 -8.03 50.19 18.93
C MET A 1 -7.00 49.20 19.48
N ILE A 2 -6.94 47.93 19.04
CA ILE A 2 -6.24 47.42 17.82
C ILE A 2 -4.76 47.90 17.84
N ARG A 3 -3.67 47.11 17.91
CA ARG A 3 -3.21 45.83 17.27
C ARG A 3 -1.99 45.33 18.08
N CYS A 4 -1.79 44.05 18.45
CA CYS A 4 -1.36 42.84 17.70
C CYS A 4 -0.01 42.88 16.95
N ARG A 5 0.96 42.08 17.44
CA ARG A 5 1.88 41.17 16.69
C ARG A 5 2.46 40.09 17.64
N PRO A 6 2.99 38.94 17.12
CA PRO A 6 2.52 37.61 17.54
C PRO A 6 3.57 36.71 18.24
N SER A 7 3.02 35.59 18.73
CA SER A 7 3.55 34.43 19.44
C SER A 7 4.32 33.40 18.59
N LEU A 8 5.26 32.69 19.23
CA LEU A 8 5.67 31.30 18.92
C LEU A 8 5.86 30.54 20.24
N LEU A 9 5.09 29.46 20.41
CA LEU A 9 5.11 28.47 21.51
C LEU A 9 5.23 27.07 20.85
N PRO A 10 5.86 26.07 21.50
CA PRO A 10 5.96 24.70 20.98
C PRO A 10 4.71 23.87 21.33
N CYS A 11 4.23 23.07 20.36
CA CYS A 11 3.09 22.18 20.52
C CYS A 11 3.47 20.88 21.24
N ALA A 12 2.90 20.69 22.43
CA ALA A 12 2.71 19.41 23.08
C ALA A 12 1.49 18.69 22.46
N ALA A 13 1.61 17.39 22.19
CA ALA A 13 0.54 16.57 21.65
C ALA A 13 -0.53 16.30 22.73
N LEU A 14 -1.77 16.71 22.43
CA LEU A 14 -2.96 16.54 23.25
C LEU A 14 -3.66 15.19 22.99
N TRP A 15 -4.24 14.71 24.07
CA TRP A 15 -5.11 13.56 24.21
C TRP A 15 -6.45 13.72 23.47
N ALA A 16 -7.08 12.62 23.08
CA ALA A 16 -8.49 12.58 22.68
C ALA A 16 -9.28 11.59 23.55
N LEU A 17 -9.91 12.12 24.60
CA LEU A 17 -11.09 11.57 25.26
C LEU A 17 -12.29 12.38 24.73
N SER A 18 -13.23 11.74 24.04
CA SER A 18 -14.50 12.38 23.65
C SER A 18 -15.56 12.03 24.69
N LEU A 19 -15.95 13.02 25.50
CA LEU A 19 -17.15 12.97 26.33
C LEU A 19 -18.33 13.56 25.54
N CYS A 20 -19.31 12.74 25.18
CA CYS A 20 -20.68 13.20 24.98
C CYS A 20 -21.35 13.32 26.35
N ALA A 21 -21.64 14.53 26.81
CA ALA A 21 -22.52 14.79 27.94
C ALA A 21 -23.81 15.45 27.44
N GLY A 22 -24.93 14.76 27.61
CA GLY A 22 -26.27 15.27 27.33
C GLY A 22 -27.31 14.53 28.17
N LEU A 23 -27.62 15.13 29.32
CA LEU A 23 -28.87 14.99 30.12
C LEU A 23 -29.30 13.58 30.58
N LEU A 24 -29.12 13.29 31.88
CA LEU A 24 -30.21 12.89 32.81
C LEU A 24 -29.65 12.50 34.20
N GLY A 25 -30.20 13.14 35.24
CA GLY A 25 -30.51 12.51 36.53
C GLY A 25 -29.37 12.24 37.52
N LEU A 26 -29.25 13.09 38.54
CA LEU A 26 -28.66 12.75 39.84
C LEU A 26 -29.37 11.53 40.45
N ALA A 27 -28.68 10.39 40.54
CA ALA A 27 -29.02 9.30 41.44
C ALA A 27 -27.72 8.66 41.95
N GLY A 28 -27.58 8.59 43.28
CA GLY A 28 -26.37 8.12 43.94
C GLY A 28 -26.00 6.69 43.56
N LEU A 29 -24.75 6.49 43.15
CA LEU A 29 -24.12 5.19 43.06
C LEU A 29 -22.98 5.16 44.06
N SER A 30 -23.14 4.33 45.10
CA SER A 30 -22.04 3.99 45.99
C SER A 30 -20.88 3.48 45.15
N ALA A 31 -19.67 3.99 45.39
CA ALA A 31 -18.45 3.42 44.85
C ALA A 31 -18.27 2.01 45.43
N ALA A 32 -18.85 1.01 44.77
CA ALA A 32 -18.45 -0.37 44.94
C ALA A 32 -17.00 -0.43 44.44
N ARG A 33 -16.08 -0.54 45.39
CA ARG A 33 -14.67 -0.87 45.14
C ARG A 33 -14.69 -2.11 44.24
N ALA A 34 -14.30 -1.97 42.98
CA ALA A 34 -14.13 -3.10 42.09
C ALA A 34 -13.25 -4.11 42.83
N GLN A 35 -13.81 -5.28 43.13
CA GLN A 35 -13.04 -6.37 43.70
C GLN A 35 -11.86 -6.62 42.76
N ASP A 36 -10.65 -6.65 43.30
CA ASP A 36 -9.45 -7.04 42.57
C ASP A 36 -9.73 -8.43 41.97
N ALA A 37 -10.14 -8.47 40.70
CA ALA A 37 -10.39 -9.71 39.99
C ALA A 37 -9.09 -10.50 40.02
N VAL A 38 -9.15 -11.70 40.60
CA VAL A 38 -8.02 -12.63 40.61
C VAL A 38 -7.52 -12.75 39.16
N PRO A 39 -6.24 -12.43 38.88
CA PRO A 39 -5.73 -12.50 37.53
C PRO A 39 -5.95 -13.93 36.99
N PRO A 40 -6.32 -14.07 35.71
CA PRO A 40 -6.55 -15.38 35.12
C PRO A 40 -5.31 -16.26 35.30
N ALA A 41 -5.53 -17.56 35.50
CA ALA A 41 -4.42 -18.51 35.63
C ALA A 41 -3.49 -18.42 34.42
N PRO A 42 -2.16 -18.57 34.61
CA PRO A 42 -1.23 -18.57 33.48
C PRO A 42 -1.60 -19.66 32.48
N ALA A 43 -1.46 -19.36 31.19
CA ALA A 43 -1.74 -20.31 30.13
C ALA A 43 -0.91 -21.60 30.29
N ALA A 44 -1.57 -22.75 30.25
CA ALA A 44 -0.91 -24.06 30.45
C ALA A 44 -0.09 -24.50 29.22
N ASN A 45 -0.43 -24.00 28.03
CA ASN A 45 0.25 -24.27 26.78
C ASN A 45 0.07 -23.10 25.81
N LEU A 46 0.79 -23.11 24.69
CA LEU A 46 0.75 -22.07 23.66
C LEU A 46 -0.64 -21.89 23.03
N ALA A 47 -1.45 -22.95 22.90
CA ALA A 47 -2.80 -22.82 22.36
C ALA A 47 -3.74 -22.04 23.29
N ALA A 48 -3.50 -22.09 24.60
CA ALA A 48 -4.19 -21.30 25.61
C ALA A 48 -3.57 -19.90 25.84
N LEU A 49 -2.46 -19.58 25.16
CA LEU A 49 -1.80 -18.28 25.28
C LEU A 49 -2.55 -17.24 24.43
N THR A 50 -3.53 -16.57 25.05
CA THR A 50 -4.41 -15.58 24.38
C THR A 50 -4.08 -14.13 24.72
N ARG A 51 -2.92 -13.87 25.31
CA ARG A 51 -2.45 -12.53 25.69
C ARG A 51 -1.44 -11.98 24.70
N TRP A 52 -1.23 -10.67 24.74
CA TRP A 52 -0.18 -10.02 23.95
C TRP A 52 1.19 -10.63 24.25
N VAL A 53 1.87 -11.12 23.21
CA VAL A 53 3.27 -11.56 23.24
C VAL A 53 4.10 -10.58 22.45
N ILE A 54 5.11 -10.00 23.09
CA ILE A 54 5.85 -8.89 22.52
C ILE A 54 7.32 -9.18 22.24
N ALA A 55 7.92 -10.09 22.98
CA ALA A 55 9.25 -10.58 22.68
C ALA A 55 9.29 -12.09 22.92
N ALA A 56 10.13 -12.75 22.12
CA ALA A 56 10.37 -14.16 22.21
C ALA A 56 11.80 -14.47 21.78
N ASP A 57 12.36 -15.54 22.34
CA ASP A 57 13.70 -16.01 22.00
C ASP A 57 13.80 -17.51 22.28
N TYR A 58 14.59 -18.21 21.47
CA TYR A 58 14.89 -19.62 21.70
C TYR A 58 16.23 -19.77 22.41
N THR A 59 16.37 -20.80 23.23
CA THR A 59 17.71 -21.30 23.57
C THR A 59 18.37 -21.87 22.33
N ASN A 60 19.70 -21.82 22.23
CA ASN A 60 20.44 -22.26 21.03
C ASN A 60 20.26 -23.75 20.69
N ASP A 61 19.93 -24.59 21.67
CA ASP A 61 19.58 -26.00 21.46
C ASP A 61 18.13 -26.20 20.96
N GLY A 62 17.33 -25.13 20.91
CA GLY A 62 15.91 -25.16 20.57
C GLY A 62 15.03 -25.84 21.63
N GLY A 63 15.59 -26.22 22.78
CA GLY A 63 14.89 -26.97 23.82
C GLY A 63 13.91 -26.12 24.63
N GLN A 64 14.09 -24.81 24.66
CA GLN A 64 13.20 -23.88 25.35
C GLN A 64 12.87 -22.67 24.47
N LEU A 65 11.61 -22.25 24.54
CA LEU A 65 11.15 -20.98 24.02
C LEU A 65 10.80 -20.06 25.20
N LEU A 66 11.40 -18.89 25.22
CA LEU A 66 11.13 -17.85 26.20
C LEU A 66 10.22 -16.81 25.57
N THR A 67 9.18 -16.38 26.27
CA THR A 67 8.26 -15.32 25.80
C THR A 67 7.96 -14.31 26.90
N SER A 68 7.80 -13.05 26.53
CA SER A 68 7.31 -12.00 27.42
C SER A 68 6.16 -11.22 26.80
N GLY A 69 5.34 -10.63 27.66
CA GLY A 69 4.16 -9.85 27.28
C GLY A 69 3.09 -9.89 28.37
N GLY A 70 1.96 -9.21 28.18
CA GLY A 70 0.90 -9.12 29.19
C GLY A 70 -0.26 -8.21 28.82
N GLU A 71 -1.36 -8.33 29.57
CA GLU A 71 -2.53 -7.45 29.45
C GLU A 71 -2.28 -6.13 30.19
N SER A 72 -2.47 -5.03 29.47
CA SER A 72 -2.34 -3.65 29.94
C SER A 72 -0.91 -3.20 30.28
N LEU A 73 -0.50 -2.13 29.62
CA LEU A 73 0.80 -1.46 29.69
C LEU A 73 1.12 -0.83 31.07
N LEU A 74 0.26 -1.02 32.07
CA LEU A 74 0.27 -0.28 33.33
C LEU A 74 -0.14 -1.17 34.52
N TYR A 75 0.84 -1.46 35.39
CA TYR A 75 0.69 -1.90 36.80
C TYR A 75 0.28 -3.36 37.11
N ARG A 76 0.84 -4.36 36.43
CA ARG A 76 0.89 -5.74 36.98
C ARG A 76 2.34 -6.24 37.03
N PRO A 77 2.70 -7.05 38.05
CA PRO A 77 3.94 -7.81 38.03
C PRO A 77 4.01 -8.60 36.73
N GLY A 78 5.08 -8.40 35.96
CA GLY A 78 5.29 -9.06 34.69
C GLY A 78 6.11 -10.33 34.88
N ASP A 79 5.68 -11.41 34.23
CA ASP A 79 6.41 -12.67 34.21
C ASP A 79 6.79 -13.01 32.77
N ALA A 80 8.00 -13.54 32.61
CA ALA A 80 8.38 -14.21 31.38
C ALA A 80 8.04 -15.70 31.48
N THR A 81 7.47 -16.27 30.41
CA THR A 81 7.07 -17.68 30.38
C THR A 81 8.06 -18.50 29.57
N ILE A 82 8.37 -19.70 30.06
CA ILE A 82 9.22 -20.67 29.39
C ILE A 82 8.32 -21.81 28.90
N TRP A 83 8.47 -22.17 27.64
CA TRP A 83 7.72 -23.23 26.96
C TRP A 83 8.65 -24.34 26.51
N ASN A 84 8.15 -25.57 26.47
CA ASN A 84 8.77 -26.66 25.73
C ASN A 84 8.26 -26.59 24.27
N PRO A 85 9.12 -26.29 23.29
CA PRO A 85 8.68 -26.12 21.90
C PRO A 85 8.13 -27.40 21.26
N SER A 86 8.54 -28.57 21.76
CA SER A 86 8.16 -29.86 21.18
C SER A 86 6.69 -30.23 21.39
N ASP A 87 6.10 -29.83 22.52
CA ASP A 87 4.72 -30.11 22.90
C ASP A 87 3.88 -28.84 23.14
N GLY A 88 4.52 -27.67 23.16
CA GLY A 88 3.89 -26.37 23.40
C GLY A 88 3.47 -26.15 24.87
N ASN A 89 3.81 -27.05 25.78
CA ASN A 89 3.43 -26.96 27.18
C ASN A 89 4.29 -25.93 27.93
N ARG A 90 3.70 -25.27 28.92
CA ARG A 90 4.40 -24.36 29.82
C ARG A 90 5.39 -25.17 30.66
N ALA A 91 6.67 -24.87 30.49
CA ALA A 91 7.76 -25.49 31.24
C ALA A 91 8.06 -24.74 32.55
N GLY A 92 7.82 -23.42 32.60
CA GLY A 92 8.09 -22.59 33.77
C GLY A 92 7.90 -21.10 33.55
N GLU A 93 8.47 -20.30 34.45
CA GLU A 93 8.48 -18.84 34.38
C GLU A 93 9.73 -18.23 35.02
N LEU A 94 10.03 -16.99 34.64
CA LEU A 94 10.97 -16.08 35.28
C LEU A 94 10.15 -14.92 35.86
N ALA A 95 9.82 -15.03 37.14
CA ALA A 95 8.89 -14.14 37.83
C ALA A 95 9.59 -13.16 38.77
N GLY A 96 9.07 -11.94 38.88
CA GLY A 96 9.52 -10.95 39.86
C GLY A 96 9.82 -9.56 39.30
N HIS A 97 9.51 -9.28 38.04
CA HIS A 97 9.51 -7.89 37.57
C HIS A 97 8.30 -7.15 38.18
N PRO A 98 8.47 -5.93 38.71
CA PRO A 98 7.36 -5.15 39.26
C PRO A 98 6.46 -4.57 38.17
N THR A 99 6.91 -4.59 36.91
CA THR A 99 6.17 -4.12 35.73
C THR A 99 6.16 -5.18 34.62
N ALA A 100 5.39 -4.94 33.56
CA ALA A 100 5.36 -5.81 32.40
C ALA A 100 6.76 -5.97 31.77
N VAL A 101 7.10 -7.23 31.43
CA VAL A 101 8.36 -7.56 30.75
C VAL A 101 8.22 -7.28 29.25
N TRP A 102 9.06 -6.37 28.76
CA TRP A 102 9.08 -5.94 27.36
C TRP A 102 10.07 -6.73 26.52
N ALA A 103 11.28 -6.95 27.03
CA ALA A 103 12.34 -7.64 26.31
C ALA A 103 12.75 -8.90 27.05
N ILE A 104 13.08 -9.94 26.27
CA ILE A 104 13.62 -11.20 26.77
C ILE A 104 14.65 -11.76 25.79
N LYS A 105 15.75 -12.30 26.32
CA LYS A 105 16.79 -13.01 25.56
C LYS A 105 17.39 -14.15 26.36
N ALA A 106 17.77 -15.23 25.69
CA ALA A 106 18.59 -16.31 26.23
C ALA A 106 20.06 -16.12 25.80
N SER A 107 21.01 -16.55 26.62
CA SER A 107 22.41 -16.62 26.20
C SER A 107 22.63 -17.80 25.26
N GLY A 108 23.63 -17.67 24.37
CA GLY A 108 23.92 -18.71 23.38
C GLY A 108 24.35 -20.07 23.98
N ASP A 109 24.82 -20.10 25.22
CA ASP A 109 25.15 -21.34 25.93
C ASP A 109 23.97 -21.91 26.75
N GLY A 110 22.80 -21.24 26.72
CA GLY A 110 21.59 -21.65 27.43
C GLY A 110 21.67 -21.53 28.97
N LYS A 111 22.73 -20.93 29.52
CA LYS A 111 22.90 -20.82 30.98
C LYS A 111 22.25 -19.58 31.57
N LEU A 112 22.11 -18.52 30.78
CA LEU A 112 21.56 -17.25 31.24
C LEU A 112 20.32 -16.87 30.44
N ALA A 113 19.47 -16.08 31.07
CA ALA A 113 18.47 -15.29 30.39
C ALA A 113 18.47 -13.87 30.94
N ALA A 114 18.05 -12.90 30.13
CA ALA A 114 17.85 -11.53 30.53
C ALA A 114 16.41 -11.12 30.25
N THR A 115 15.81 -10.38 31.17
CA THR A 115 14.47 -9.79 31.00
C THR A 115 14.46 -8.35 31.45
N ALA A 116 13.70 -7.50 30.75
CA ALA A 116 13.61 -6.09 31.11
C ALA A 116 12.24 -5.49 30.79
N GLY A 117 11.87 -4.43 31.51
CA GLY A 117 10.54 -3.83 31.45
C GLY A 117 10.53 -2.30 31.44
N TYR A 118 9.39 -1.74 31.81
CA TYR A 118 9.11 -0.29 31.79
C TYR A 118 9.84 0.52 32.86
N ASP A 119 10.25 -0.16 33.92
CA ASP A 119 10.84 0.39 35.14
C ASP A 119 12.34 0.67 35.04
N GLY A 120 12.98 0.35 33.91
CA GLY A 120 14.44 0.44 33.76
C GLY A 120 15.20 -0.69 34.43
N LEU A 121 14.50 -1.65 35.02
CA LEU A 121 15.10 -2.82 35.63
C LEU A 121 15.41 -3.86 34.55
N VAL A 122 16.66 -4.30 34.55
CA VAL A 122 17.07 -5.50 33.82
C VAL A 122 17.34 -6.58 34.87
N LYS A 123 16.74 -7.76 34.69
CA LYS A 123 17.00 -8.94 35.51
C LYS A 123 17.81 -9.93 34.71
N LEU A 124 18.91 -10.40 35.29
CA LEU A 124 19.71 -11.50 34.77
C LEU A 124 19.38 -12.76 35.58
N TRP A 125 19.19 -13.87 34.89
CA TRP A 125 18.73 -15.14 35.46
C TRP A 125 19.74 -16.25 35.19
N ASP A 126 19.90 -17.14 36.15
CA ASP A 126 20.37 -18.50 35.87
C ASP A 126 19.21 -19.28 35.27
N LEU A 127 19.31 -19.65 33.98
CA LEU A 127 18.19 -20.21 33.23
C LEU A 127 17.86 -21.65 33.64
N PRO A 128 18.83 -22.57 33.83
CA PRO A 128 18.53 -23.94 34.28
C PRO A 128 17.83 -23.99 35.64
N GLY A 129 18.29 -23.18 36.60
CA GLY A 129 17.69 -23.06 37.93
C GLY A 129 16.50 -22.10 38.00
N ARG A 130 16.25 -21.32 36.94
CA ARG A 130 15.24 -20.24 36.88
C ARG A 130 15.36 -19.26 38.06
N ALA A 131 16.59 -19.06 38.52
CA ALA A 131 16.89 -18.26 39.69
C ALA A 131 17.36 -16.87 39.28
N LEU A 132 16.93 -15.86 40.05
CA LEU A 132 17.45 -14.50 39.86
C LEU A 132 18.95 -14.48 40.18
N LYS A 133 19.77 -14.12 39.20
CA LYS A 133 21.21 -13.96 39.35
C LYS A 133 21.58 -12.53 39.78
N ALA A 134 21.00 -11.52 39.12
CA ALA A 134 21.26 -10.12 39.43
C ALA A 134 20.15 -9.17 38.98
N ASP A 135 20.00 -8.07 39.71
CA ASP A 135 19.27 -6.88 39.31
C ASP A 135 20.26 -5.84 38.75
N LEU A 136 20.17 -5.51 37.47
CA LEU A 136 21.02 -4.53 36.80
C LEU A 136 20.22 -3.22 36.63
N LYS A 137 20.60 -2.20 37.42
CA LYS A 137 19.85 -0.93 37.56
C LYS A 137 20.70 0.24 37.08
N LYS A 138 20.43 0.72 35.86
CA LYS A 138 21.10 1.88 35.27
C LYS A 138 20.17 2.76 34.44
N HIS A 139 19.30 2.12 33.65
CA HIS A 139 18.37 2.85 32.80
C HIS A 139 17.37 3.66 33.62
N LYS A 140 17.00 4.85 33.10
CA LYS A 140 16.10 5.80 33.78
C LYS A 140 14.63 5.62 33.40
N GLY A 141 14.31 4.52 32.74
CA GLY A 141 12.99 4.22 32.24
C GLY A 141 13.05 2.97 31.38
N TRP A 142 12.03 2.79 30.57
CA TRP A 142 11.78 1.58 29.83
C TRP A 142 12.97 1.08 28.99
N VAL A 143 13.38 -0.17 29.26
CA VAL A 143 14.38 -0.90 28.48
C VAL A 143 13.67 -1.64 27.35
N ARG A 144 14.00 -1.28 26.12
CA ARG A 144 13.32 -1.77 24.92
C ARG A 144 14.00 -2.97 24.29
N SER A 145 15.32 -3.13 24.49
CA SER A 145 16.07 -4.17 23.81
C SER A 145 17.18 -4.75 24.69
N LEU A 146 17.43 -6.03 24.48
CA LEU A 146 18.43 -6.85 25.15
C LEU A 146 19.12 -7.69 24.08
N ASP A 147 20.42 -7.90 24.22
CA ASP A 147 21.12 -8.93 23.44
C ASP A 147 22.37 -9.42 24.15
N PHE A 148 22.65 -10.72 24.06
CA PHE A 148 23.88 -11.30 24.60
C PHE A 148 24.97 -11.28 23.53
N SER A 149 26.22 -11.09 23.93
CA SER A 149 27.33 -11.40 23.03
C SER A 149 27.32 -12.90 22.69
N PRO A 150 27.83 -13.31 21.51
CA PRO A 150 27.81 -14.71 21.08
C PRO A 150 28.48 -15.69 22.06
N ASP A 151 29.50 -15.22 22.78
CA ASP A 151 30.21 -15.98 23.82
C ASP A 151 29.49 -15.97 25.19
N GLY A 152 28.38 -15.24 25.32
CA GLY A 152 27.60 -15.08 26.56
C GLY A 152 28.28 -14.25 27.64
N THR A 153 29.47 -13.70 27.40
CA THR A 153 30.25 -12.97 28.43
C THR A 153 29.75 -11.54 28.65
N LYS A 154 28.98 -11.00 27.69
CA LYS A 154 28.40 -9.66 27.76
C LYS A 154 26.90 -9.68 27.52
N LEU A 155 26.21 -8.74 28.15
CA LEU A 155 24.82 -8.39 27.87
C LEU A 155 24.80 -6.91 27.49
N ALA A 156 24.21 -6.57 26.35
CA ALA A 156 23.88 -5.20 26.00
C ALA A 156 22.41 -4.94 26.32
N THR A 157 22.11 -3.76 26.85
CA THR A 157 20.75 -3.29 27.16
C THR A 157 20.54 -1.88 26.67
N ALA A 158 19.35 -1.57 26.15
CA ALA A 158 19.06 -0.25 25.60
C ALA A 158 17.60 0.16 25.79
N GLY A 159 17.32 1.47 25.88
CA GLY A 159 15.99 1.95 26.23
C GLY A 159 15.68 3.40 25.86
N GLU A 160 14.62 3.92 26.51
CA GLU A 160 14.07 5.27 26.30
C GLU A 160 15.03 6.42 26.61
N ASP A 161 16.05 6.18 27.43
CA ASP A 161 17.05 7.19 27.79
C ASP A 161 18.10 7.43 26.69
N GLY A 162 17.98 6.76 25.54
CA GLY A 162 18.90 6.90 24.41
C GLY A 162 20.27 6.25 24.63
N THR A 163 20.43 5.53 25.74
CA THR A 163 21.69 4.89 26.10
C THR A 163 21.70 3.40 25.82
N VAL A 164 22.91 2.89 25.63
CA VAL A 164 23.21 1.46 25.60
C VAL A 164 24.18 1.16 26.73
N VAL A 165 23.87 0.17 27.56
CA VAL A 165 24.72 -0.28 28.66
C VAL A 165 25.21 -1.69 28.35
N VAL A 166 26.53 -1.89 28.45
CA VAL A 166 27.18 -3.20 28.29
C VAL A 166 27.59 -3.69 29.67
N TRP A 167 27.16 -4.89 30.00
CA TRP A 167 27.36 -5.55 31.28
C TRP A 167 28.27 -6.77 31.12
N ASP A 168 29.11 -7.04 32.12
CA ASP A 168 29.82 -8.30 32.25
C ASP A 168 28.90 -9.31 32.93
N THR A 169 28.65 -10.45 32.30
CA THR A 169 27.69 -11.43 32.82
C THR A 169 28.27 -12.31 33.91
N ALA A 170 29.60 -12.35 34.10
CA ALA A 170 30.24 -13.14 35.15
C ALA A 170 30.16 -12.41 36.50
N ASN A 171 30.49 -11.12 36.50
CA ASN A 171 30.56 -10.28 37.69
C ASN A 171 29.32 -9.39 37.90
N ASN A 172 28.41 -9.36 36.92
CA ASN A 172 27.18 -8.56 36.94
C ASN A 172 27.43 -7.06 37.11
N ASN A 173 28.55 -6.54 36.59
CA ASN A 173 28.90 -5.14 36.66
C ASN A 173 28.83 -4.45 35.30
N GLU A 174 28.64 -3.14 35.33
CA GLU A 174 28.69 -2.30 34.14
C GLU A 174 30.12 -2.26 33.61
N VAL A 175 30.30 -2.67 32.34
CA VAL A 175 31.55 -2.50 31.60
C VAL A 175 31.58 -1.13 30.95
N ARG A 176 30.44 -0.68 30.41
CA ARG A 176 30.34 0.57 29.66
C ARG A 176 28.92 1.10 29.55
N THR A 177 28.78 2.42 29.51
CA THR A 177 27.58 3.12 29.05
C THR A 177 27.92 3.97 27.80
N ILE A 178 27.09 3.87 26.77
CA ILE A 178 27.21 4.58 25.49
C ILE A 178 25.98 5.49 25.33
N ALA A 179 26.20 6.79 25.13
CA ALA A 179 25.14 7.72 24.72
C ALA A 179 24.89 7.55 23.21
N ALA A 180 24.11 6.53 22.85
CA ALA A 180 24.06 6.04 21.49
C ALA A 180 23.25 6.95 20.57
N HIS A 181 22.07 7.35 21.00
CA HIS A 181 21.11 8.10 20.17
C HIS A 181 20.54 9.32 20.93
N GLY A 182 20.06 10.32 20.20
CA GLY A 182 19.39 11.50 20.78
C GLY A 182 17.93 11.25 21.20
N GLY A 183 17.44 10.03 21.03
CA GLY A 183 16.10 9.56 21.38
C GLY A 183 16.14 8.05 21.70
N PRO A 184 14.97 7.41 21.83
CA PRO A 184 14.87 6.03 22.31
C PRO A 184 15.65 5.04 21.43
N VAL A 185 16.42 4.15 22.05
CA VAL A 185 17.03 3.00 21.36
C VAL A 185 16.06 1.83 21.45
N THR A 186 15.51 1.42 20.32
CA THR A 186 14.43 0.43 20.25
C THR A 186 14.95 -0.97 19.96
N SER A 187 16.12 -1.10 19.34
CA SER A 187 16.70 -2.38 18.98
C SER A 187 18.23 -2.35 19.00
N ILE A 188 18.83 -3.44 19.47
CA ILE A 188 20.26 -3.69 19.47
C ILE A 188 20.55 -5.12 18.97
N ALA A 189 21.72 -5.32 18.37
CA ALA A 189 22.19 -6.66 17.99
C ALA A 189 23.72 -6.71 18.01
N PHE A 190 24.30 -7.73 18.66
CA PHE A 190 25.71 -8.06 18.52
C PHE A 190 25.98 -8.72 17.16
N SER A 191 27.13 -8.40 16.57
CA SER A 191 27.65 -9.17 15.45
C SER A 191 28.01 -10.60 15.91
N PRO A 192 27.99 -11.61 15.02
CA PRO A 192 28.30 -13.01 15.38
C PRO A 192 29.73 -13.23 15.90
N ASP A 193 30.65 -12.32 15.62
CA ASP A 193 32.00 -12.31 16.20
C ASP A 193 32.10 -11.56 17.55
N GLY A 194 31.02 -10.93 18.00
CA GLY A 194 30.93 -10.14 19.22
C GLY A 194 31.70 -8.80 19.20
N ALA A 195 32.32 -8.44 18.08
CA ALA A 195 33.20 -7.26 18.00
C ALA A 195 32.42 -5.95 17.78
N THR A 196 31.25 -6.02 17.16
CA THR A 196 30.42 -4.87 16.80
C THR A 196 29.04 -4.98 17.44
N LEU A 197 28.53 -3.86 17.93
CA LEU A 197 27.13 -3.73 18.34
C LEU A 197 26.42 -2.79 17.38
N ALA A 198 25.34 -3.25 16.76
CA ALA A 198 24.45 -2.41 15.97
C ALA A 198 23.29 -1.90 16.84
N THR A 199 22.93 -0.63 16.69
CA THR A 199 21.87 0.01 17.47
C THR A 199 20.96 0.81 16.55
N GLY A 200 19.65 0.75 16.78
CA GLY A 200 18.64 1.51 16.03
C GLY A 200 17.59 2.11 16.96
N GLY A 201 17.04 3.25 16.58
CA GLY A 201 16.09 3.97 17.42
C GLY A 201 15.25 5.04 16.72
N GLY A 202 14.72 5.96 17.53
CA GLY A 202 13.81 7.04 17.08
C GLY A 202 14.47 8.12 16.22
N ASP A 203 15.80 8.17 16.15
CA ASP A 203 16.53 9.08 15.27
C ASP A 203 16.73 8.54 13.84
N LYS A 204 16.15 7.37 13.54
CA LYS A 204 16.05 6.77 12.19
C LYS A 204 17.38 6.28 11.61
N ILE A 205 18.45 6.33 12.40
CA ILE A 205 19.79 5.96 11.98
C ILE A 205 20.18 4.68 12.70
N VAL A 206 20.87 3.78 11.97
CA VAL A 206 21.52 2.63 12.59
C VAL A 206 22.96 3.03 12.89
N LYS A 207 23.44 2.82 14.11
CA LYS A 207 24.83 3.10 14.49
C LYS A 207 25.56 1.80 14.79
N LEU A 208 26.84 1.77 14.43
CA LEU A 208 27.74 0.63 14.65
C LEU A 208 28.81 1.02 15.66
N TRP A 209 28.96 0.20 16.70
CA TRP A 209 29.85 0.48 17.83
C TRP A 209 30.90 -0.59 17.98
N ASP A 210 32.15 -0.18 18.22
CA ASP A 210 33.20 -1.07 18.69
C ASP A 210 32.88 -1.52 20.12
N VAL A 211 32.73 -2.82 20.36
CA VAL A 211 32.35 -3.33 21.69
C VAL A 211 33.48 -3.13 22.72
N ALA A 212 34.75 -3.29 22.30
CA ALA A 212 35.90 -3.17 23.20
C ALA A 212 36.15 -1.69 23.58
N GLY A 213 36.23 -0.83 22.57
CA GLY A 213 36.53 0.59 22.71
C GLY A 213 35.33 1.46 23.10
N GLY A 214 34.11 1.03 22.76
CA GLY A 214 32.90 1.84 22.96
C GLY A 214 32.76 3.01 21.99
N THR A 215 33.50 2.98 20.87
CA THR A 215 33.55 4.07 19.90
C THR A 215 32.63 3.78 18.73
N GLU A 216 31.93 4.81 18.24
CA GLU A 216 31.16 4.72 17.00
C GLU A 216 32.11 4.47 15.82
N LYS A 217 31.90 3.42 15.03
CA LYS A 217 32.71 3.08 13.85
C LYS A 217 32.01 3.40 12.53
N GLY A 218 30.70 3.57 12.55
CA GLY A 218 29.92 3.85 11.35
C GLY A 218 28.44 4.08 11.63
N LYS A 219 27.74 4.56 10.61
CA LYS A 219 26.30 4.77 10.61
C LYS A 219 25.71 4.28 9.29
N LEU A 220 24.48 3.79 9.33
CA LEU A 220 23.71 3.38 8.16
C LEU A 220 22.46 4.26 8.11
N GLU A 221 22.35 5.03 7.04
CA GLU A 221 21.32 6.05 6.83
C GLU A 221 20.40 5.65 5.68
N GLY A 222 19.12 6.00 5.76
CA GLY A 222 18.16 5.79 4.67
C GLY A 222 16.76 5.41 5.12
N HIS A 223 16.55 5.08 6.39
CA HIS A 223 15.20 4.88 6.92
C HIS A 223 14.46 6.23 7.05
N GLY A 224 13.17 6.23 6.69
CA GLY A 224 12.32 7.42 6.70
C GLY A 224 11.67 7.72 8.05
N ASP A 225 11.66 6.74 8.95
CA ASP A 225 11.01 6.78 10.25
C ASP A 225 11.77 5.91 11.28
N SER A 226 11.26 5.88 12.51
CA SER A 226 11.85 5.20 13.67
C SER A 226 12.11 3.73 13.39
N LEU A 227 13.29 3.26 13.77
CA LEU A 227 13.67 1.86 13.69
C LEU A 227 13.00 1.06 14.80
N TRP A 228 12.73 -0.22 14.55
CA TRP A 228 12.13 -1.14 15.50
C TRP A 228 12.88 -2.47 15.61
N ALA A 229 13.61 -2.87 14.57
CA ALA A 229 14.35 -4.13 14.58
C ALA A 229 15.69 -4.00 13.87
N VAL A 230 16.70 -4.64 14.43
CA VAL A 230 18.07 -4.77 13.91
C VAL A 230 18.50 -6.21 14.18
N ALA A 231 19.06 -6.90 13.18
CA ALA A 231 19.56 -8.26 13.32
C ALA A 231 20.72 -8.53 12.36
N TYR A 232 21.79 -9.15 12.85
CA TYR A 232 22.84 -9.68 11.98
C TYR A 232 22.41 -11.02 11.38
N SER A 233 22.88 -11.31 10.17
CA SER A 233 22.84 -12.67 9.63
C SER A 233 23.77 -13.59 10.44
N PRO A 234 23.46 -14.89 10.58
CA PRO A 234 24.31 -15.85 11.29
C PRO A 234 25.78 -15.86 10.84
N ASP A 235 26.04 -15.65 9.55
CA ASP A 235 27.39 -15.56 8.98
C ASP A 235 28.08 -14.20 9.20
N GLY A 236 27.36 -13.21 9.74
CA GLY A 236 27.82 -11.85 9.99
C GLY A 236 28.03 -11.02 8.72
N SER A 237 27.69 -11.53 7.53
CA SER A 237 27.93 -10.85 6.25
C SER A 237 26.87 -9.81 5.90
N LYS A 238 25.71 -9.86 6.57
CA LYS A 238 24.58 -8.94 6.41
C LYS A 238 24.10 -8.42 7.75
N LEU A 239 23.56 -7.21 7.71
CA LEU A 239 22.73 -6.63 8.76
C LEU A 239 21.36 -6.32 8.15
N ALA A 240 20.28 -6.75 8.78
CA ALA A 240 18.93 -6.33 8.42
C ALA A 240 18.42 -5.32 9.43
N THR A 241 17.69 -4.31 8.95
CA THR A 241 17.10 -3.26 9.78
C THR A 241 15.70 -2.94 9.29
N ALA A 242 14.77 -2.67 10.20
CA ALA A 242 13.38 -2.42 9.85
C ALA A 242 12.71 -1.46 10.83
N GLY A 243 11.64 -0.78 10.38
CA GLY A 243 11.02 0.27 11.18
C GLY A 243 9.61 0.70 10.78
N ALA A 244 9.22 1.86 11.30
CA ALA A 244 7.91 2.48 11.13
C ALA A 244 7.67 3.01 9.71
N ASP A 245 8.73 3.15 8.91
CA ASP A 245 8.66 3.47 7.48
C ASP A 245 8.20 2.29 6.63
N ARG A 246 7.92 1.14 7.26
CA ARG A 246 7.40 -0.09 6.64
C ARG A 246 8.39 -0.77 5.70
N LEU A 247 9.65 -0.34 5.76
CA LEU A 247 10.73 -0.88 4.95
C LEU A 247 11.60 -1.81 5.79
N VAL A 248 12.20 -2.78 5.11
CA VAL A 248 13.33 -3.54 5.63
C VAL A 248 14.52 -3.23 4.73
N LYS A 249 15.65 -2.87 5.31
CA LYS A 249 16.90 -2.65 4.58
C LYS A 249 17.90 -3.74 4.95
N ILE A 250 18.63 -4.22 3.94
CA ILE A 250 19.74 -5.15 4.11
C ILE A 250 21.02 -4.40 3.78
N TRP A 251 22.02 -4.53 4.64
CA TRP A 251 23.32 -3.88 4.53
C TRP A 251 24.42 -4.93 4.46
N ASN A 252 25.45 -4.67 3.66
CA ASN A 252 26.69 -5.43 3.70
C ASN A 252 27.55 -4.94 4.88
N THR A 253 27.93 -5.85 5.77
CA THR A 253 28.68 -5.49 6.99
C THR A 253 30.12 -5.09 6.68
N ALA A 254 30.71 -5.67 5.62
CA ALA A 254 32.10 -5.44 5.23
C ALA A 254 32.37 -4.00 4.74
N ASP A 255 31.41 -3.35 4.11
CA ASP A 255 31.57 -2.01 3.53
C ASP A 255 30.48 -1.00 3.96
N SER A 256 29.53 -1.43 4.80
CA SER A 256 28.41 -0.61 5.28
C SER A 256 27.52 -0.05 4.16
N LYS A 257 27.50 -0.69 2.98
CA LYS A 257 26.61 -0.29 1.87
C LYS A 257 25.28 -1.02 1.91
N GLU A 258 24.23 -0.33 1.46
CA GLU A 258 22.93 -0.95 1.25
C GLU A 258 23.02 -2.04 0.17
N HIS A 259 22.66 -3.26 0.52
CA HIS A 259 22.49 -4.41 -0.38
C HIS A 259 21.11 -4.40 -1.03
N GLY A 260 20.09 -3.91 -0.31
CA GLY A 260 18.78 -3.63 -0.89
C GLY A 260 17.74 -3.16 0.12
N THR A 261 16.67 -2.59 -0.42
CA THR A 261 15.44 -2.22 0.30
C THR A 261 14.31 -3.16 -0.10
N LEU A 262 13.64 -3.72 0.90
CA LEU A 262 12.50 -4.61 0.77
C LEU A 262 11.23 -3.85 1.17
N ALA A 263 10.30 -3.74 0.23
CA ALA A 263 9.03 -3.05 0.40
C ALA A 263 7.88 -4.02 0.16
N GLY A 264 6.82 -3.94 0.97
CA GLY A 264 5.63 -4.79 0.83
C GLY A 264 4.75 -4.87 2.06
N HIS A 265 5.28 -4.54 3.25
CA HIS A 265 4.46 -4.38 4.46
C HIS A 265 3.59 -3.12 4.39
N LYS A 266 2.39 -3.21 4.97
CA LYS A 266 1.40 -2.13 4.98
C LYS A 266 1.41 -1.31 6.26
N ASP A 267 2.16 -1.75 7.26
CA ASP A 267 2.33 -1.08 8.55
C ASP A 267 3.74 -1.33 9.10
N TRP A 268 4.05 -0.84 10.30
CA TRP A 268 5.37 -0.91 10.92
C TRP A 268 5.92 -2.34 10.92
N VAL A 269 7.20 -2.49 10.58
CA VAL A 269 7.89 -3.76 10.68
C VAL A 269 8.51 -3.85 12.06
N THR A 270 8.00 -4.76 12.89
CA THR A 270 8.27 -4.83 14.33
C THR A 270 9.37 -5.80 14.69
N SER A 271 9.60 -6.82 13.85
CA SER A 271 10.56 -7.88 14.14
C SER A 271 11.10 -8.50 12.85
N ILE A 272 12.37 -8.90 12.89
CA ILE A 272 13.09 -9.51 11.78
C ILE A 272 13.98 -10.64 12.32
N ALA A 273 14.17 -11.70 11.54
CA ALA A 273 15.09 -12.78 11.87
C ALA A 273 15.57 -13.47 10.59
N PHE A 274 16.87 -13.70 10.49
CA PHE A 274 17.43 -14.55 9.46
C PHE A 274 17.15 -16.02 9.74
N THR A 275 17.00 -16.81 8.68
CA THR A 275 17.07 -18.26 8.80
C THR A 275 18.51 -18.70 9.11
N PRO A 276 18.73 -19.79 9.87
CA PRO A 276 20.07 -20.24 10.25
C PRO A 276 21.03 -20.51 9.07
N ASP A 277 20.47 -20.84 7.90
CA ASP A 277 21.21 -21.08 6.65
C ASP A 277 21.60 -19.80 5.90
N ASN A 278 21.25 -18.61 6.42
CA ASN A 278 21.47 -17.29 5.82
C ASN A 278 20.76 -17.04 4.47
N THR A 279 19.90 -17.95 4.00
CA THR A 279 19.30 -17.83 2.67
C THR A 279 18.10 -16.89 2.66
N ARG A 280 17.37 -16.82 3.79
CA ARG A 280 16.13 -16.07 3.89
C ARG A 280 16.07 -15.17 5.12
N LEU A 281 15.25 -14.13 5.01
CA LEU A 281 14.92 -13.20 6.08
C LEU A 281 13.41 -13.25 6.32
N ALA A 282 13.00 -13.51 7.55
CA ALA A 282 11.62 -13.41 7.99
C ALA A 282 11.36 -12.00 8.57
N THR A 283 10.23 -11.40 8.22
CA THR A 283 9.82 -10.07 8.71
C THR A 283 8.37 -10.11 9.20
N ALA A 284 8.11 -9.48 10.35
CA ALA A 284 6.78 -9.37 10.96
C ALA A 284 6.35 -7.92 11.06
N SER A 285 5.05 -7.68 10.93
CA SER A 285 4.49 -6.32 10.93
C SER A 285 3.18 -6.21 11.69
N LEU A 286 2.87 -4.98 12.11
CA LEU A 286 1.57 -4.60 12.65
C LEU A 286 0.41 -4.80 11.65
N ASP A 287 0.70 -4.95 10.35
CA ASP A 287 -0.29 -5.30 9.32
C ASP A 287 -0.82 -6.74 9.46
N GLY A 288 -0.26 -7.51 10.39
CA GLY A 288 -0.64 -8.88 10.72
C GLY A 288 -0.01 -9.93 9.82
N ALA A 289 0.87 -9.53 8.89
CA ALA A 289 1.58 -10.43 8.00
C ALA A 289 2.97 -10.77 8.53
N VAL A 290 3.38 -12.01 8.26
CA VAL A 290 4.77 -12.43 8.24
C VAL A 290 5.14 -12.64 6.78
N LYS A 291 6.25 -12.06 6.34
CA LYS A 291 6.80 -12.24 4.99
C LYS A 291 8.17 -12.90 5.07
N PHE A 292 8.53 -13.61 4.01
CA PHE A 292 9.90 -14.09 3.81
C PHE A 292 10.52 -13.36 2.62
N TRP A 293 11.83 -13.24 2.64
CA TRP A 293 12.60 -12.61 1.57
C TRP A 293 13.81 -13.45 1.29
N ASP A 294 14.09 -13.69 0.01
CA ASP A 294 15.37 -14.24 -0.39
C ASP A 294 16.46 -13.18 -0.22
N VAL A 295 17.50 -13.47 0.55
CA VAL A 295 18.53 -12.47 0.90
C VAL A 295 19.36 -12.05 -0.32
N ALA A 296 19.65 -12.97 -1.23
CA ALA A 296 20.49 -12.70 -2.39
C ALA A 296 19.73 -11.87 -3.45
N THR A 297 18.56 -12.36 -3.85
CA THR A 297 17.74 -11.79 -4.93
C THR A 297 16.86 -10.65 -4.45
N LYS A 298 16.56 -10.56 -3.14
CA LYS A 298 15.61 -9.62 -2.52
C LYS A 298 14.16 -9.89 -2.88
N ALA A 299 13.87 -11.03 -3.48
CA ALA A 299 12.53 -11.37 -3.92
C ALA A 299 11.63 -11.72 -2.72
N GLU A 300 10.41 -11.19 -2.74
CA GLU A 300 9.38 -11.52 -1.75
C GLU A 300 8.97 -13.00 -1.90
N GLN A 301 8.87 -13.69 -0.76
CA GLN A 301 8.35 -15.03 -0.64
C GLN A 301 7.15 -15.04 0.31
N PHE A 302 6.25 -16.00 0.10
CA PHE A 302 5.12 -16.20 1.00
C PHE A 302 5.61 -16.58 2.40
N GLY A 303 5.09 -15.89 3.41
CA GLY A 303 5.23 -16.31 4.79
C GLY A 303 4.17 -17.35 5.19
N PRO A 304 4.17 -17.78 6.47
CA PRO A 304 3.19 -18.73 6.96
C PRO A 304 1.77 -18.17 6.76
N ALA A 305 0.86 -19.04 6.31
CA ALA A 305 -0.53 -18.67 6.13
C ALA A 305 -1.13 -18.18 7.46
N HIS A 306 -1.97 -17.16 7.37
CA HIS A 306 -2.79 -16.77 8.51
C HIS A 306 -3.77 -17.91 8.81
N PRO A 307 -3.91 -18.38 10.05
CA PRO A 307 -4.86 -19.44 10.38
C PRO A 307 -6.29 -19.05 9.98
N GLU A 308 -7.02 -20.01 9.41
CA GLU A 308 -8.43 -19.81 9.07
C GLU A 308 -9.27 -19.59 10.33
N GLY A 309 -10.28 -18.71 10.24
CA GLY A 309 -11.18 -18.40 11.35
C GLY A 309 -10.56 -17.57 12.49
N VAL A 310 -9.26 -17.27 12.44
CA VAL A 310 -8.60 -16.37 13.38
C VAL A 310 -8.63 -14.95 12.80
N ALA A 311 -9.01 -13.96 13.62
CA ALA A 311 -8.96 -12.57 13.21
C ALA A 311 -7.50 -12.13 13.00
N LYS A 312 -7.25 -11.35 11.94
CA LYS A 312 -5.94 -10.72 11.74
C LYS A 312 -5.62 -9.81 12.92
N SER A 313 -4.39 -9.90 13.39
CA SER A 313 -3.89 -9.18 14.56
C SER A 313 -2.44 -8.78 14.33
N SER A 314 -2.01 -7.67 14.91
CA SER A 314 -0.64 -7.17 14.81
C SER A 314 0.37 -8.19 15.29
N VAL A 315 1.38 -8.47 14.47
CA VAL A 315 2.52 -9.32 14.85
C VAL A 315 3.61 -8.44 15.44
N TRP A 316 4.13 -8.82 16.61
CA TRP A 316 5.08 -8.02 17.38
C TRP A 316 6.46 -8.64 17.44
N CYS A 317 6.53 -9.97 17.51
CA CYS A 317 7.79 -10.68 17.52
C CYS A 317 7.72 -11.94 16.67
N LEU A 318 8.87 -12.29 16.11
CA LEU A 318 9.13 -13.59 15.55
C LEU A 318 10.46 -14.11 16.09
N ALA A 319 10.59 -15.44 16.16
CA ALA A 319 11.86 -16.10 16.47
C ALA A 319 11.94 -17.37 15.63
N VAL A 320 12.95 -17.49 14.77
CA VAL A 320 13.19 -18.72 14.00
C VAL A 320 13.93 -19.70 14.92
N ALA A 321 13.45 -20.94 14.99
CA ALA A 321 14.10 -21.97 15.81
C ALA A 321 15.51 -22.25 15.26
N PRO A 322 16.48 -22.65 16.11
CA PRO A 322 17.86 -22.91 15.69
C PRO A 322 18.00 -23.97 14.59
N ASP A 323 17.05 -24.90 14.49
CA ASP A 323 17.01 -25.92 13.43
C ASP A 323 16.51 -25.39 12.07
N GLY A 324 15.98 -24.16 12.03
CA GLY A 324 15.41 -23.51 10.85
C GLY A 324 14.09 -24.10 10.35
N LYS A 325 13.51 -25.09 11.04
CA LYS A 325 12.31 -25.82 10.59
C LYS A 325 11.03 -25.18 11.09
N THR A 326 11.07 -24.57 12.27
CA THR A 326 9.91 -23.91 12.87
C THR A 326 10.25 -22.48 13.26
N MET A 327 9.21 -21.69 13.50
CA MET A 327 9.34 -20.35 14.04
C MET A 327 8.19 -20.05 14.99
N PHE A 328 8.48 -19.26 16.00
CA PHE A 328 7.47 -18.65 16.84
C PHE A 328 6.98 -17.33 16.24
N VAL A 329 5.68 -17.09 16.32
CA VAL A 329 5.01 -15.85 15.91
C VAL A 329 4.17 -15.35 17.09
N GLY A 330 4.56 -14.22 17.66
CA GLY A 330 3.85 -13.54 18.75
C GLY A 330 3.05 -12.34 18.24
N SER A 331 1.80 -12.24 18.68
CA SER A 331 0.86 -11.18 18.30
C SER A 331 0.19 -10.55 19.52
N HIS A 332 -0.64 -9.53 19.28
CA HIS A 332 -1.52 -8.97 20.32
C HIS A 332 -2.52 -10.00 20.90
N THR A 333 -2.81 -11.08 20.19
CA THR A 333 -3.85 -12.06 20.55
C THR A 333 -3.30 -13.39 21.04
N GLY A 334 -1.97 -13.54 21.13
CA GLY A 334 -1.35 -14.79 21.54
C GLY A 334 -0.03 -15.08 20.88
N GLY A 335 0.42 -16.34 20.98
CA GLY A 335 1.64 -16.82 20.37
C GLY A 335 1.47 -18.23 19.82
N ARG A 336 2.14 -18.52 18.70
CA ARG A 336 2.08 -19.85 18.07
C ARG A 336 3.43 -20.24 17.47
N ILE A 337 3.73 -21.53 17.49
CA ILE A 337 4.81 -22.12 16.71
C ILE A 337 4.21 -22.60 15.40
N VAL A 338 4.85 -22.23 14.28
CA VAL A 338 4.46 -22.64 12.92
C VAL A 338 5.68 -23.18 12.18
N PRO A 339 5.50 -24.07 11.19
CA PRO A 339 6.58 -24.43 10.28
C PRO A 339 7.09 -23.20 9.53
N VAL A 340 8.40 -23.15 9.29
CA VAL A 340 8.97 -22.23 8.31
C VAL A 340 8.52 -22.72 6.93
N PRO A 341 7.78 -21.91 6.13
CA PRO A 341 7.25 -22.35 4.85
C PRO A 341 8.39 -22.69 3.87
N GLU A 342 8.11 -23.55 2.90
CA GLU A 342 9.03 -23.78 1.79
C GLU A 342 9.21 -22.49 0.97
N PRO A 343 10.40 -22.25 0.37
CA PRO A 343 10.64 -21.07 -0.45
C PRO A 343 9.66 -21.01 -1.63
N GLN A 344 8.76 -20.03 -1.62
CA GLN A 344 7.82 -19.80 -2.71
C GLN A 344 7.72 -18.30 -3.01
N LEU A 345 8.13 -17.92 -4.22
CA LEU A 345 8.09 -16.53 -4.67
C LEU A 345 6.65 -16.01 -4.75
N VAL A 346 6.45 -14.77 -4.32
CA VAL A 346 5.21 -14.05 -4.58
C VAL A 346 5.22 -13.63 -6.06
N PRO A 347 4.22 -14.03 -6.86
CA PRO A 347 4.15 -13.62 -8.26
C PRO A 347 4.14 -12.09 -8.37
N LEU A 348 4.86 -11.56 -9.35
CA LEU A 348 4.75 -10.14 -9.67
C LEU A 348 3.27 -9.82 -9.97
N PRO A 349 2.77 -8.67 -9.50
CA PRO A 349 1.42 -8.24 -9.85
C PRO A 349 1.31 -8.23 -11.39
N PRO A 350 0.16 -8.66 -11.94
CA PRO A 350 -0.05 -8.58 -13.38
C PRO A 350 0.18 -7.13 -13.85
N PRO A 351 0.74 -6.92 -15.05
CA PRO A 351 0.93 -5.58 -15.58
C PRO A 351 -0.41 -4.82 -15.55
N PRO A 352 -0.38 -3.50 -15.30
CA PRO A 352 -1.60 -2.70 -15.27
C PRO A 352 -2.38 -2.93 -16.58
N ALA A 353 -3.69 -3.08 -16.46
CA ALA A 353 -4.57 -3.27 -17.63
C ALA A 353 -4.33 -2.12 -18.64
N PRO A 354 -4.35 -2.40 -19.95
CA PRO A 354 -4.20 -1.37 -20.96
C PRO A 354 -5.24 -0.27 -20.74
N ALA A 355 -4.80 0.98 -20.88
CA ALA A 355 -5.64 2.13 -20.58
C ALA A 355 -6.87 2.15 -21.53
N VAL A 356 -8.06 2.30 -20.96
CA VAL A 356 -9.31 2.24 -21.73
C VAL A 356 -9.48 3.52 -22.56
N PRO A 357 -9.76 3.43 -23.88
CA PRO A 357 -10.02 4.59 -24.71
C PRO A 357 -11.23 5.41 -24.20
N VAL A 358 -11.14 6.74 -24.30
CA VAL A 358 -12.14 7.69 -23.80
C VAL A 358 -12.76 8.46 -24.98
N LEU A 359 -14.07 8.73 -24.92
CA LEU A 359 -14.74 9.59 -25.88
C LEU A 359 -14.50 11.07 -25.55
N VAL A 360 -13.96 11.81 -26.50
CA VAL A 360 -13.72 13.26 -26.42
C VAL A 360 -14.59 13.96 -27.46
N ALA A 361 -15.54 14.78 -27.00
CA ALA A 361 -16.42 15.55 -27.88
C ALA A 361 -15.62 16.58 -28.67
N LEU A 362 -15.90 16.67 -29.98
CA LEU A 362 -15.38 17.73 -30.84
C LEU A 362 -16.26 18.97 -30.71
N VAL A 363 -15.63 20.13 -30.73
CA VAL A 363 -16.33 21.42 -30.86
C VAL A 363 -16.04 21.96 -32.26
N PRO A 364 -16.96 21.81 -33.22
CA PRO A 364 -16.74 22.35 -34.55
C PRO A 364 -16.57 23.87 -34.52
N SER A 365 -15.64 24.38 -35.33
CA SER A 365 -15.39 25.82 -35.47
C SER A 365 -16.18 26.46 -36.61
N GLU A 366 -16.58 25.65 -37.60
CA GLU A 366 -17.31 26.10 -38.79
C GLU A 366 -18.41 25.09 -39.12
N PHE A 367 -19.54 25.61 -39.62
CA PHE A 367 -20.67 24.84 -40.15
C PHE A 367 -21.13 25.49 -41.45
N ALA A 368 -21.31 24.70 -42.49
CA ALA A 368 -21.89 25.11 -43.76
C ALA A 368 -22.98 24.14 -44.20
N SER A 369 -24.01 24.67 -44.85
CA SER A 369 -25.13 23.91 -45.42
C SER A 369 -25.27 24.25 -46.91
N SER A 370 -25.61 23.25 -47.72
CA SER A 370 -25.88 23.43 -49.15
C SER A 370 -27.27 23.99 -49.42
N ALA A 371 -28.24 23.75 -48.53
CA ALA A 371 -29.62 24.23 -48.62
C ALA A 371 -29.88 25.52 -47.80
N GLY A 372 -28.85 26.10 -47.19
CA GLY A 372 -28.93 27.37 -46.45
C GLY A 372 -29.42 27.24 -45.00
N ALA A 373 -29.35 26.04 -44.40
CA ALA A 373 -29.53 25.86 -42.97
C ALA A 373 -28.38 26.51 -42.18
N THR A 374 -28.67 26.91 -40.95
CA THR A 374 -27.69 27.48 -40.02
C THR A 374 -27.52 26.55 -38.82
N ALA A 375 -26.43 26.63 -38.08
CA ALA A 375 -26.27 25.85 -36.87
C ALA A 375 -25.75 26.69 -35.70
N ALA A 376 -26.27 26.41 -34.50
CA ALA A 376 -25.71 26.86 -33.25
C ALA A 376 -24.84 25.74 -32.66
N ILE A 377 -23.58 26.05 -32.38
CA ILE A 377 -22.60 25.10 -31.82
C ILE A 377 -22.36 25.48 -30.36
N ALA A 378 -22.71 24.57 -29.45
CA ALA A 378 -22.50 24.74 -28.03
C ALA A 378 -21.07 24.39 -27.62
N ALA A 379 -20.64 24.90 -26.45
CA ALA A 379 -19.28 24.68 -25.92
C ALA A 379 -18.97 23.20 -25.62
N ASP A 380 -20.00 22.36 -25.47
CA ASP A 380 -19.90 20.92 -25.27
C ASP A 380 -19.94 20.12 -26.59
N GLY A 381 -19.85 20.80 -27.73
CA GLY A 381 -19.81 20.19 -29.06
C GLY A 381 -21.16 19.82 -29.65
N VAL A 382 -22.27 20.15 -28.99
CA VAL A 382 -23.62 19.92 -29.54
C VAL A 382 -23.89 20.92 -30.66
N VAL A 383 -24.30 20.42 -31.82
CA VAL A 383 -24.69 21.19 -32.99
C VAL A 383 -26.20 21.13 -33.13
N VAL A 384 -26.86 22.29 -33.08
CA VAL A 384 -28.31 22.44 -33.29
C VAL A 384 -28.53 23.13 -34.63
N VAL A 385 -29.08 22.42 -35.60
CA VAL A 385 -29.35 22.93 -36.95
C VAL A 385 -30.73 23.59 -36.99
N THR A 386 -30.80 24.79 -37.55
CA THR A 386 -32.00 25.61 -37.72
C THR A 386 -32.15 26.04 -39.18
N GLY A 387 -33.31 25.79 -39.78
CA GLY A 387 -33.60 26.14 -41.17
C GLY A 387 -34.46 25.09 -41.87
N ASN A 388 -34.42 25.05 -43.20
CA ASN A 388 -35.02 23.96 -43.96
C ASN A 388 -34.18 22.70 -43.78
N LEU A 389 -34.65 21.78 -42.93
CA LEU A 389 -33.91 20.58 -42.60
C LEU A 389 -34.15 19.41 -43.58
N ALA A 390 -34.73 19.68 -44.76
CA ALA A 390 -34.93 18.68 -45.80
C ALA A 390 -33.59 18.20 -46.43
N LYS A 391 -33.63 17.60 -47.63
CA LYS A 391 -32.43 17.14 -48.36
C LYS A 391 -31.33 18.22 -48.37
N ASP A 392 -30.26 17.96 -47.62
CA ASP A 392 -29.18 18.91 -47.39
C ASP A 392 -27.86 18.16 -47.14
N SER A 393 -26.76 18.89 -47.28
CA SER A 393 -25.40 18.45 -46.98
C SER A 393 -24.78 19.43 -46.01
N TYR A 394 -24.37 18.91 -44.86
CA TYR A 394 -23.71 19.67 -43.80
C TYR A 394 -22.21 19.41 -43.83
N THR A 395 -21.44 20.49 -43.83
CA THR A 395 -19.97 20.44 -43.69
C THR A 395 -19.57 21.03 -42.35
N LEU A 396 -18.78 20.29 -41.55
CA LEU A 396 -18.29 20.74 -40.26
C LEU A 396 -16.78 20.67 -40.19
N LYS A 397 -16.15 21.74 -39.70
CA LYS A 397 -14.70 21.77 -39.46
C LYS A 397 -14.41 21.68 -37.97
N ALA A 398 -13.50 20.81 -37.58
CA ALA A 398 -13.05 20.65 -36.19
C ALA A 398 -11.54 20.36 -36.13
N VAL A 399 -10.98 20.30 -34.94
CA VAL A 399 -9.56 19.99 -34.70
C VAL A 399 -9.45 18.82 -33.74
N VAL A 400 -8.52 17.89 -33.99
CA VAL A 400 -8.22 16.78 -33.08
C VAL A 400 -7.71 17.34 -31.75
N PRO A 401 -8.38 17.11 -30.62
CA PRO A 401 -7.96 17.58 -29.31
C PRO A 401 -6.68 16.86 -28.86
N ALA A 402 -6.00 17.45 -27.86
CA ALA A 402 -4.85 16.79 -27.22
C ALA A 402 -5.29 15.48 -26.56
N GLY A 403 -4.56 14.41 -26.84
CA GLY A 403 -4.89 13.06 -26.36
C GLY A 403 -3.96 12.01 -26.96
N GLY A 404 -4.25 10.74 -26.68
CA GLY A 404 -3.59 9.61 -27.33
C GLY A 404 -4.12 9.35 -28.74
N ALA A 405 -3.84 8.18 -29.28
CA ALA A 405 -4.22 7.84 -30.66
C ALA A 405 -5.75 7.79 -30.81
N VAL A 406 -6.26 8.43 -31.87
CA VAL A 406 -7.68 8.33 -32.27
C VAL A 406 -7.93 6.94 -32.85
N LYS A 407 -8.94 6.24 -32.34
CA LYS A 407 -9.35 4.89 -32.77
C LYS A 407 -10.63 4.90 -33.59
N ALA A 408 -11.56 5.79 -33.27
CA ALA A 408 -12.86 5.84 -33.90
C ALA A 408 -13.47 7.25 -33.82
N VAL A 409 -14.47 7.48 -34.66
CA VAL A 409 -15.33 8.66 -34.64
C VAL A 409 -16.74 8.22 -34.27
N LYS A 410 -17.36 8.89 -33.31
CA LYS A 410 -18.75 8.68 -32.93
C LYS A 410 -19.60 9.84 -33.43
N LEU A 411 -20.67 9.55 -34.14
CA LEU A 411 -21.75 10.50 -34.43
C LEU A 411 -22.95 10.15 -33.54
N ASP A 412 -23.31 11.08 -32.66
CA ASP A 412 -24.50 11.01 -31.83
C ASP A 412 -25.58 11.91 -32.42
N ALA A 413 -26.74 11.36 -32.76
CA ALA A 413 -27.93 12.14 -33.01
C ALA A 413 -28.74 12.23 -31.72
N LEU A 414 -29.02 13.46 -31.29
CA LEU A 414 -29.58 13.74 -29.99
C LEU A 414 -31.07 14.04 -30.12
N ALA A 415 -31.85 13.54 -29.17
CA ALA A 415 -33.26 13.89 -29.05
C ALA A 415 -33.42 15.40 -28.78
N ASP A 416 -34.42 15.99 -29.42
CA ASP A 416 -34.82 17.37 -29.19
C ASP A 416 -36.31 17.42 -28.83
N PRO A 417 -36.65 17.58 -27.53
CA PRO A 417 -38.03 17.62 -27.08
C PRO A 417 -38.73 18.96 -27.39
N SER A 418 -38.01 19.97 -27.87
CA SER A 418 -38.57 21.27 -28.23
C SER A 418 -39.22 21.30 -29.63
N LEU A 419 -39.03 20.24 -30.42
CA LEU A 419 -39.64 20.08 -31.73
C LEU A 419 -41.06 19.48 -31.60
N PRO A 420 -42.06 19.97 -32.37
CA PRO A 420 -43.44 19.48 -32.27
C PRO A 420 -43.57 17.99 -32.64
N ALA A 421 -44.35 17.23 -31.87
CA ALA A 421 -44.48 15.77 -32.05
C ALA A 421 -45.14 15.35 -33.39
N MET A 422 -46.00 16.18 -33.99
CA MET A 422 -46.63 15.92 -35.30
C MET A 422 -46.99 17.24 -35.99
N GLY A 423 -46.13 17.73 -36.89
CA GLY A 423 -46.38 18.88 -37.75
C GLY A 423 -46.01 18.59 -39.22
N PRO A 424 -46.49 19.39 -40.19
CA PRO A 424 -46.26 19.12 -41.61
C PRO A 424 -44.75 19.16 -41.90
N GLY A 425 -44.17 18.02 -42.23
CA GLY A 425 -42.73 17.85 -42.43
C GLY A 425 -42.03 16.77 -41.59
N ARG A 426 -42.74 15.88 -40.87
CA ARG A 426 -42.15 14.65 -40.30
C ARG A 426 -43.04 13.40 -40.48
N ALA A 427 -42.46 12.28 -40.92
CA ALA A 427 -43.09 10.97 -41.02
C ALA A 427 -43.35 10.45 -39.60
N GLY A 428 -44.33 9.56 -39.48
CA GLY A 428 -44.84 9.04 -38.21
C GLY A 428 -43.83 8.37 -37.27
N ASN A 429 -42.55 8.29 -37.63
CA ASN A 429 -41.53 7.52 -36.90
C ASN A 429 -40.22 8.29 -36.57
N GLY A 430 -40.14 9.61 -36.75
CA GLY A 430 -39.01 10.40 -36.21
C GLY A 430 -37.61 10.00 -36.70
N ASN A 431 -37.49 9.43 -37.91
CA ASN A 431 -36.24 8.82 -38.34
C ASN A 431 -35.09 9.82 -38.64
N LEU A 432 -33.87 9.50 -38.20
CA LEU A 432 -32.62 10.16 -38.58
C LEU A 432 -32.14 9.51 -39.88
N VAL A 433 -31.87 10.24 -40.96
CA VAL A 433 -31.37 9.56 -42.18
C VAL A 433 -30.10 10.25 -42.64
N VAL A 434 -28.98 9.55 -42.57
CA VAL A 434 -27.66 10.03 -43.00
C VAL A 434 -27.24 9.25 -44.25
N SER A 435 -27.56 9.77 -45.42
CA SER A 435 -27.20 9.14 -46.69
C SER A 435 -25.70 9.23 -47.02
N ARG A 436 -24.92 9.96 -46.23
CA ARG A 436 -23.45 9.93 -46.31
C ARG A 436 -22.82 10.47 -45.04
N PHE A 437 -21.79 9.77 -44.56
CA PHE A 437 -20.86 10.32 -43.57
C PHE A 437 -19.44 10.19 -44.13
N ALA A 438 -18.75 11.31 -44.34
CA ALA A 438 -17.37 11.34 -44.79
C ALA A 438 -16.51 12.20 -43.88
N LEU A 439 -15.24 11.82 -43.76
CA LEU A 439 -14.24 12.55 -42.99
C LEU A 439 -13.01 12.76 -43.85
N ASN A 440 -12.55 14.00 -43.92
CA ASN A 440 -11.25 14.34 -44.45
C ASN A 440 -10.36 14.94 -43.35
N SER A 441 -9.06 14.76 -43.49
CA SER A 441 -8.05 15.27 -42.56
C SER A 441 -6.99 16.13 -43.25
N GLY A 442 -6.51 17.12 -42.52
CA GLY A 442 -5.37 17.97 -42.83
C GLY A 442 -4.35 17.92 -41.69
N ALA A 443 -3.09 18.21 -42.01
CA ALA A 443 -2.03 18.28 -41.00
C ALA A 443 -2.34 19.34 -39.92
N PRO A 444 -1.72 19.24 -38.73
CA PRO A 444 -1.92 20.24 -37.69
C PRO A 444 -1.66 21.66 -38.15
N GLY A 445 -2.65 22.55 -37.97
CA GLY A 445 -2.59 23.95 -38.41
C GLY A 445 -2.81 24.20 -39.90
N ALA A 446 -3.13 23.17 -40.71
CA ALA A 446 -3.51 23.36 -42.11
C ALA A 446 -4.83 24.15 -42.22
N ALA A 447 -4.98 24.94 -43.29
CA ALA A 447 -6.25 25.65 -43.54
C ALA A 447 -7.37 24.68 -43.94
N ASP A 448 -7.00 23.62 -44.67
CA ASP A 448 -7.89 22.67 -45.34
C ASP A 448 -7.59 21.22 -44.95
N ALA A 449 -8.53 20.31 -45.26
CA ALA A 449 -8.44 18.88 -45.01
C ALA A 449 -8.51 18.08 -46.33
N PRO A 450 -7.40 17.91 -47.06
CA PRO A 450 -7.43 17.31 -48.40
C PRO A 450 -7.51 15.78 -48.41
N ASN A 451 -7.15 15.10 -47.30
CA ASN A 451 -6.97 13.65 -47.30
C ASN A 451 -8.22 12.95 -46.77
N ALA A 452 -8.89 12.14 -47.60
CA ALA A 452 -10.00 11.31 -47.15
C ALA A 452 -9.52 10.29 -46.10
N VAL A 453 -10.32 10.11 -45.03
CA VAL A 453 -10.06 9.18 -43.94
C VAL A 453 -10.79 7.87 -44.19
N LYS A 454 -10.06 6.76 -44.13
CA LYS A 454 -10.62 5.41 -44.28
C LYS A 454 -11.14 4.88 -42.94
N PHE A 455 -12.34 4.33 -42.96
CA PHE A 455 -12.92 3.59 -41.84
C PHE A 455 -12.73 2.08 -42.05
N ALA A 456 -12.66 1.29 -41.00
CA ALA A 456 -12.67 -0.16 -41.08
C ALA A 456 -14.10 -0.71 -40.98
N THR A 457 -14.87 -0.17 -40.05
CA THR A 457 -16.24 -0.60 -39.75
C THR A 457 -17.09 0.59 -39.35
N ALA A 458 -18.41 0.43 -39.48
CA ALA A 458 -19.40 1.33 -38.90
C ALA A 458 -20.43 0.50 -38.13
N LYS A 459 -20.68 0.84 -36.87
CA LYS A 459 -21.60 0.12 -36.00
C LYS A 459 -22.60 1.08 -35.35
N ALA A 460 -23.89 0.85 -35.60
CA ALA A 460 -24.98 1.56 -34.97
C ALA A 460 -25.48 0.85 -33.70
N ASP A 461 -26.15 1.59 -32.81
CA ASP A 461 -26.77 1.06 -31.58
C ASP A 461 -28.21 0.54 -31.73
N PHE A 462 -28.70 0.40 -32.97
CA PHE A 462 -30.03 -0.14 -33.31
C PHE A 462 -29.98 -1.01 -34.58
N GLU A 463 -31.04 -1.79 -34.81
CA GLU A 463 -31.19 -2.64 -36.01
C GLU A 463 -31.63 -1.82 -37.23
N GLN A 464 -30.92 -2.00 -38.34
CA GLN A 464 -31.21 -1.34 -39.62
C GLN A 464 -32.35 -2.08 -40.33
N GLY A 465 -33.53 -1.45 -40.46
CA GLY A 465 -34.67 -2.04 -41.16
C GLY A 465 -34.46 -2.12 -42.68
N GLY A 466 -33.97 -3.26 -43.20
CA GLY A 466 -34.08 -3.64 -44.61
C GLY A 466 -33.22 -2.88 -45.63
N TYR A 467 -32.30 -2.01 -45.21
CA TYR A 467 -31.33 -1.37 -46.10
C TYR A 467 -29.98 -2.10 -45.95
N GLU A 468 -29.57 -2.86 -46.97
CA GLU A 468 -28.29 -3.56 -46.96
C GLU A 468 -27.12 -2.56 -46.91
N ALA A 469 -26.29 -2.65 -45.86
CA ALA A 469 -24.99 -2.00 -45.84
C ALA A 469 -24.06 -2.75 -46.82
N ALA A 470 -24.01 -2.32 -48.08
CA ALA A 470 -22.87 -2.63 -48.93
C ALA A 470 -21.69 -1.77 -48.44
N ALA A 471 -21.08 -2.15 -47.32
CA ALA A 471 -19.82 -1.60 -46.87
C ALA A 471 -18.68 -2.15 -47.75
N THR A 472 -18.68 -1.81 -49.04
CA THR A 472 -17.42 -1.68 -49.76
C THR A 472 -16.91 -0.28 -49.45
N LEU A 473 -16.07 -0.23 -48.43
CA LEU A 473 -15.31 0.92 -47.97
C LEU A 473 -14.20 1.21 -49.00
N ASP A 474 -14.61 1.53 -50.22
CA ASP A 474 -13.74 1.83 -51.35
C ASP A 474 -13.77 3.35 -51.63
N ASP A 475 -12.83 3.85 -52.43
CA ASP A 475 -12.54 5.28 -52.67
C ASP A 475 -13.70 6.09 -53.32
N ASN A 476 -14.94 5.60 -53.29
CA ASN A 476 -16.14 6.23 -53.82
C ASN A 476 -17.05 6.78 -52.69
N PRO A 477 -17.28 8.11 -52.62
CA PRO A 477 -17.92 8.79 -51.49
C PRO A 477 -19.40 8.48 -51.17
N GLU A 478 -20.09 7.61 -51.89
CA GLU A 478 -21.53 7.36 -51.70
C GLU A 478 -21.80 6.06 -50.94
N SER A 479 -21.78 6.10 -49.60
CA SER A 479 -22.37 5.06 -48.74
C SER A 479 -23.51 5.66 -47.92
N GLY A 480 -24.74 5.23 -48.21
CA GLY A 480 -25.95 5.69 -47.53
C GLY A 480 -26.33 4.87 -46.31
N TRP A 481 -26.58 5.55 -45.20
CA TRP A 481 -26.97 4.95 -43.92
C TRP A 481 -28.35 5.49 -43.48
N ALA A 482 -29.39 4.67 -43.62
CA ALA A 482 -30.69 5.00 -43.06
C ALA A 482 -30.76 4.56 -41.60
N ILE A 483 -30.99 5.52 -40.69
CA ILE A 483 -31.10 5.28 -39.25
C ILE A 483 -32.60 5.29 -38.92
N SER A 484 -33.17 4.21 -38.37
CA SER A 484 -34.59 4.20 -37.97
C SER A 484 -34.69 4.27 -36.44
N PRO A 485 -34.64 5.47 -35.82
CA PRO A 485 -34.78 5.63 -34.39
C PRO A 485 -36.18 5.32 -33.87
N GLU A 486 -36.25 4.99 -32.57
CA GLU A 486 -37.47 5.14 -31.80
C GLU A 486 -37.64 6.63 -31.45
N VAL A 487 -38.87 7.14 -31.53
CA VAL A 487 -39.15 8.57 -31.29
C VAL A 487 -38.71 8.97 -29.87
N GLY A 488 -37.84 9.98 -29.78
CA GLY A 488 -37.46 10.63 -28.51
C GLY A 488 -36.25 10.04 -27.79
N LYS A 489 -35.42 9.22 -28.45
CA LYS A 489 -34.16 8.70 -27.92
C LYS A 489 -32.94 9.21 -28.70
N ASP A 490 -31.80 9.26 -28.00
CA ASP A 490 -30.49 9.47 -28.63
C ASP A 490 -30.07 8.19 -29.36
N HIS A 491 -29.40 8.36 -30.49
CA HIS A 491 -28.88 7.25 -31.31
C HIS A 491 -27.46 7.55 -31.73
N SER A 492 -26.66 6.49 -31.91
CA SER A 492 -25.25 6.66 -32.21
C SER A 492 -24.69 5.66 -33.21
N VAL A 493 -23.74 6.14 -34.00
CA VAL A 493 -22.93 5.34 -34.91
C VAL A 493 -21.46 5.53 -34.59
N MET A 494 -20.75 4.42 -34.41
CA MET A 494 -19.30 4.39 -34.22
C MET A 494 -18.63 3.98 -35.53
N PHE A 495 -17.75 4.83 -36.04
CA PHE A 495 -16.92 4.59 -37.21
C PHE A 495 -15.49 4.28 -36.77
N GLU A 496 -15.08 3.02 -36.81
CA GLU A 496 -13.71 2.63 -36.47
C GLU A 496 -12.75 3.03 -37.59
N LEU A 497 -11.62 3.63 -37.26
CA LEU A 497 -10.60 4.01 -38.25
C LEU A 497 -9.90 2.76 -38.80
N ALA A 498 -9.50 2.81 -40.08
CA ALA A 498 -8.63 1.77 -40.61
C ALA A 498 -7.27 1.75 -39.87
N PRO A 499 -6.62 0.59 -39.68
CA PRO A 499 -5.41 0.47 -38.85
C PRO A 499 -4.22 1.35 -39.29
N ASP A 500 -4.20 1.76 -40.56
CA ASP A 500 -3.16 2.59 -41.19
C ASP A 500 -3.46 4.10 -41.10
N VAL A 501 -4.65 4.49 -40.64
CA VAL A 501 -5.02 5.90 -40.45
C VAL A 501 -4.44 6.42 -39.13
N VAL A 502 -3.73 7.54 -39.21
CA VAL A 502 -3.23 8.28 -38.03
C VAL A 502 -3.72 9.71 -38.09
N LEU A 503 -4.39 10.15 -37.01
CA LEU A 503 -4.87 11.53 -36.84
C LEU A 503 -4.15 12.18 -35.65
N PRO A 504 -3.00 12.85 -35.86
CA PRO A 504 -2.28 13.55 -34.80
C PRO A 504 -3.11 14.63 -34.11
N ALA A 505 -2.82 14.92 -32.85
CA ALA A 505 -3.39 16.08 -32.15
C ALA A 505 -3.12 17.36 -32.93
N GLY A 506 -4.13 18.24 -33.02
CA GLY A 506 -4.08 19.47 -33.80
C GLY A 506 -4.45 19.31 -35.27
N SER A 507 -4.58 18.08 -35.80
CA SER A 507 -5.02 17.85 -37.19
C SER A 507 -6.40 18.46 -37.43
N VAL A 508 -6.57 19.08 -38.61
CA VAL A 508 -7.86 19.64 -39.03
C VAL A 508 -8.72 18.53 -39.60
N LEU A 509 -9.97 18.47 -39.17
CA LEU A 509 -10.97 17.50 -39.60
C LEU A 509 -12.11 18.22 -40.32
N LEU A 510 -12.50 17.68 -41.47
CA LEU A 510 -13.65 18.15 -42.23
C LEU A 510 -14.65 17.00 -42.37
N PHE A 511 -15.79 17.12 -41.70
CA PHE A 511 -16.88 16.17 -41.75
C PHE A 511 -17.89 16.60 -42.80
N THR A 512 -18.36 15.67 -43.61
CA THR A 512 -19.49 15.86 -44.52
C THR A 512 -20.61 14.90 -44.13
N ILE A 513 -21.79 15.44 -43.86
CA ILE A 513 -22.99 14.69 -43.48
C ILE A 513 -24.09 15.02 -44.50
N ASP A 514 -24.43 14.06 -45.35
CA ASP A 514 -25.58 14.20 -46.24
C ASP A 514 -26.79 13.55 -45.60
N GLN A 515 -27.92 14.25 -45.60
CA GLN A 515 -29.21 13.69 -45.24
C GLN A 515 -30.09 13.60 -46.50
N GLN A 516 -30.53 12.40 -46.85
CA GLN A 516 -31.49 12.18 -47.95
C GLN A 516 -32.60 11.22 -47.52
N PHE A 517 -33.85 11.66 -47.69
CA PHE A 517 -34.98 10.76 -47.86
C PHE A 517 -35.99 11.36 -48.84
N ALA A 518 -36.68 10.51 -49.60
CA ALA A 518 -37.51 10.90 -50.74
C ALA A 518 -38.78 11.70 -50.36
N ASP A 519 -39.20 11.68 -49.10
CA ASP A 519 -40.44 12.31 -48.63
C ASP A 519 -40.26 13.67 -47.91
N GLY A 520 -39.01 14.10 -47.66
CA GLY A 520 -38.70 15.39 -47.01
C GLY A 520 -39.04 15.45 -45.51
N THR A 521 -39.22 14.29 -44.86
CA THR A 521 -39.77 14.22 -43.51
C THR A 521 -38.81 13.72 -42.42
N HIS A 522 -37.52 13.62 -42.73
CA HIS A 522 -36.48 13.00 -41.92
C HIS A 522 -35.26 13.91 -41.83
N ASN A 523 -35.04 14.53 -40.67
CA ASN A 523 -34.25 15.75 -40.55
C ASN A 523 -33.31 15.67 -39.34
N LEU A 524 -31.99 15.74 -39.55
CA LEU A 524 -31.00 15.83 -38.49
C LEU A 524 -30.96 17.27 -37.93
N GLY A 525 -31.62 17.47 -36.78
CA GLY A 525 -31.74 18.78 -36.14
C GLY A 525 -30.76 19.01 -34.99
N LYS A 526 -30.27 17.94 -34.34
CA LYS A 526 -29.37 18.05 -33.19
C LYS A 526 -28.42 16.86 -33.12
N PHE A 527 -27.12 17.11 -33.07
CA PHE A 527 -26.11 16.04 -33.03
C PHE A 527 -24.81 16.46 -32.32
N ARG A 528 -23.93 15.49 -32.07
CA ARG A 528 -22.58 15.68 -31.56
C ARG A 528 -21.62 14.72 -32.28
N ILE A 529 -20.40 15.16 -32.53
CA ILE A 529 -19.30 14.31 -33.02
C ILE A 529 -18.27 14.16 -31.91
N SER A 530 -17.82 12.94 -31.65
CA SER A 530 -16.77 12.64 -30.66
C SER A 530 -15.68 11.76 -31.26
N LEU A 531 -14.46 11.86 -30.74
CA LEU A 531 -13.36 10.95 -31.06
C LEU A 531 -13.13 9.97 -29.91
N LEU A 532 -13.00 8.69 -30.21
CA LEU A 532 -12.52 7.70 -29.25
C LEU A 532 -10.99 7.74 -29.26
N GLN A 533 -10.37 8.17 -28.17
CA GLN A 533 -8.92 8.36 -28.05
C GLN A 533 -8.34 7.54 -26.90
N ASP A 534 -7.13 7.01 -27.10
CA ASP A 534 -6.34 6.52 -25.97
C ASP A 534 -6.10 7.68 -24.98
N PRO A 535 -6.07 7.44 -23.65
CA PRO A 535 -5.75 8.49 -22.71
C PRO A 535 -4.32 9.01 -22.94
N PRO A 536 -4.04 10.29 -22.60
CA PRO A 536 -2.70 10.84 -22.74
C PRO A 536 -1.70 9.97 -21.95
N ALA A 537 -0.54 9.72 -22.55
CA ALA A 537 0.51 8.96 -21.87
C ALA A 537 0.82 9.63 -20.51
N PRO A 538 0.98 8.85 -19.43
CA PRO A 538 1.37 9.42 -18.15
C PRO A 538 2.70 10.16 -18.33
N ALA A 539 2.79 11.37 -17.75
CA ALA A 539 4.01 12.15 -17.75
C ALA A 539 5.15 11.28 -17.18
N LYS A 540 6.22 11.12 -17.97
CA LYS A 540 7.40 10.34 -17.58
C LYS A 540 8.16 10.98 -16.43
#